data_AF-A0A1I8B5T0-F1
#
_entry.id   AF-A0A1I8B5T0-F1
#
_cell.length_a   1.000
_cell.length_b   1.000
_cell.length_c   1.000
_cell.angle_alpha   90.00
_cell.angle_beta   90.00
_cell.angle_gamma   90.00
#
_symmetry.space_group_name_H-M   'P 1'
#
loop_
_entity.id
_entity.type
_entity.pdbx_description
1 polymer ?
#
loop_
_entity_poly.entity_id
_entity_poly.type
_entity_poly.pdbx_seq_one_letter_code
_entity_poly.pdbx_strand_id
1 'polypeptide(L)'
;MADYDEWLNRFFEEHFHPEDAIRYVVEGNGYFDVRTPEDRWIRILGEPGDLLIIPAGIFHRFTGYIKAIRMFKGNPKWIAHNRKDPETERMEIRKKYLTEINKYTNQEVLTTIY
;
A
#
# COMPACT_ATOMS: atom_id res chain seq x y z
N MET A 1 4.07 25.95 0.67
CA MET A 1 2.70 25.42 0.85
C MET A 1 2.19 24.71 -0.40
N ALA A 2 2.42 25.21 -1.62
CA ALA A 2 2.03 24.52 -2.87
C ALA A 2 2.55 23.07 -2.99
N ASP A 3 3.79 22.82 -2.56
CA ASP A 3 4.43 21.49 -2.64
C ASP A 3 3.77 20.46 -1.69
N TYR A 4 3.34 20.87 -0.50
CA TYR A 4 2.75 19.96 0.49
C TYR A 4 1.42 19.38 0.03
N ASP A 5 0.52 20.23 -0.46
CA ASP A 5 -0.80 19.80 -0.95
C ASP A 5 -0.65 18.93 -2.21
N GLU A 6 0.32 19.24 -3.06
CA GLU A 6 0.64 18.41 -4.23
C GLU A 6 1.09 17.00 -3.81
N TRP A 7 1.99 16.89 -2.82
CA TRP A 7 2.40 15.58 -2.29
C TRP A 7 1.24 14.82 -1.66
N LEU A 8 0.38 15.48 -0.88
CA LEU A 8 -0.80 14.84 -0.31
C LEU A 8 -1.73 14.30 -1.39
N ASN A 9 -1.96 15.08 -2.46
CA ASN A 9 -2.77 14.63 -3.60
C ASN A 9 -2.14 13.42 -4.30
N ARG A 10 -0.81 13.39 -4.46
CA ARG A 10 -0.09 12.25 -5.04
C ARG A 10 -0.16 11.00 -4.16
N PHE A 11 -0.07 11.15 -2.85
CA PHE A 11 -0.22 10.02 -1.93
C PHE A 11 -1.66 9.49 -1.89
N PHE A 12 -2.65 10.36 -2.07
CA PHE A 12 -4.06 9.98 -2.05
C PHE A 12 -4.55 9.40 -3.39
N GLU A 13 -3.89 9.71 -4.49
CA GLU A 13 -4.15 9.07 -5.77
C GLU A 13 -3.86 7.57 -5.65
N GLU A 14 -4.78 6.73 -6.13
CA GLU A 14 -4.65 5.27 -6.03
C GLU A 14 -3.50 4.76 -6.91
N HIS A 15 -2.54 4.08 -6.29
CA HIS A 15 -1.33 3.59 -6.97
C HIS A 15 -0.82 2.29 -6.33
N PHE A 16 0.17 1.66 -6.97
CA PHE A 16 1.00 0.64 -6.32
C PHE A 16 2.50 0.94 -6.50
N HIS A 17 3.31 0.26 -5.69
CA HIS A 17 4.77 0.25 -5.83
C HIS A 17 5.26 -1.12 -6.32
N PRO A 18 6.35 -1.17 -7.10
CA PRO A 18 6.94 -2.43 -7.54
C PRO A 18 7.71 -3.17 -6.43
N GLU A 19 7.90 -2.51 -5.29
CA GLU A 19 8.54 -3.01 -4.08
C GLU A 19 7.62 -2.75 -2.87
N ASP A 20 7.86 -3.46 -1.76
CA ASP A 20 7.08 -3.27 -0.55
C ASP A 20 7.25 -1.86 0.00
N ALA A 21 6.13 -1.21 0.35
CA ALA A 21 6.15 0.06 1.05
C ALA A 21 6.07 -0.18 2.57
N ILE A 22 7.24 -0.13 3.21
CA ILE A 22 7.38 -0.36 4.65
C ILE A 22 7.43 0.99 5.38
N ARG A 23 6.58 1.17 6.39
CA ARG A 23 6.45 2.40 7.18
C ARG A 23 6.39 2.06 8.67
N TYR A 24 7.29 2.65 9.46
CA TYR A 24 7.17 2.66 10.90
C TYR A 24 6.76 4.07 11.35
N VAL A 25 5.56 4.21 11.89
CA VAL A 25 4.99 5.50 12.28
C VAL A 25 5.58 5.91 13.62
N VAL A 26 6.13 7.13 13.70
CA VAL A 26 6.75 7.66 14.93
C VAL A 26 6.00 8.85 15.50
N GLU A 27 5.15 9.51 14.71
CA GLU A 27 4.34 10.66 15.14
C GLU A 27 3.15 10.85 14.19
N GLY A 28 2.09 11.49 14.68
CA GLY A 28 0.89 11.80 13.90
C GLY A 28 -0.01 10.58 13.68
N ASN A 29 -1.01 10.73 12.80
CA ASN A 29 -1.89 9.66 12.37
C ASN A 29 -2.33 9.84 10.92
N GLY A 30 -2.64 8.73 10.26
CA GLY A 30 -3.14 8.74 8.91
C GLY A 30 -3.78 7.44 8.52
N TYR A 31 -4.44 7.45 7.37
CA TYR A 31 -5.15 6.29 6.85
C TYR A 31 -4.42 5.74 5.63
N PHE A 32 -4.14 4.44 5.67
CA PHE A 32 -3.71 3.65 4.52
C PHE A 32 -4.92 2.88 4.02
N ASP A 33 -5.46 3.29 2.88
CA ASP A 33 -6.52 2.53 2.22
C ASP A 33 -5.88 1.53 1.27
N VAL A 34 -6.28 0.26 1.32
CA VAL A 34 -5.80 -0.82 0.43
C VAL A 34 -6.97 -1.53 -0.24
N ARG A 35 -6.76 -2.04 -1.45
CA ARG A 35 -7.77 -2.82 -2.18
C ARG A 35 -7.77 -4.30 -1.78
N THR A 36 -8.95 -4.85 -1.53
CA THR A 36 -9.17 -6.30 -1.49
C THR A 36 -9.11 -6.89 -2.90
N PRO A 37 -9.01 -8.24 -3.04
CA PRO A 37 -9.11 -8.90 -4.34
C PRO A 37 -10.44 -8.64 -5.07
N GLU A 38 -11.53 -8.43 -4.32
CA GLU A 38 -12.85 -8.03 -4.86
C GLU A 38 -12.98 -6.52 -5.11
N ASP A 39 -11.85 -5.83 -5.15
CA ASP A 39 -11.74 -4.39 -5.42
C ASP A 39 -12.49 -3.49 -4.41
N ARG A 40 -12.60 -3.91 -3.15
CA ARG A 40 -13.17 -3.09 -2.07
C ARG A 40 -12.08 -2.38 -1.29
N TRP A 41 -12.39 -1.21 -0.72
CA TRP A 41 -11.46 -0.51 0.18
C TRP A 41 -11.50 -1.10 1.59
N ILE A 42 -10.32 -1.38 2.13
CA ILE A 42 -10.09 -1.54 3.57
C ILE A 42 -9.28 -0.33 4.03
N ARG A 43 -9.73 0.34 5.09
CA ARG A 43 -9.04 1.46 5.72
C ARG A 43 -8.28 1.00 6.94
N ILE A 44 -6.98 1.26 6.96
CA ILE A 44 -6.09 0.96 8.09
C ILE A 44 -5.68 2.29 8.71
N LEU A 45 -5.97 2.47 10.00
CA LEU A 45 -5.43 3.59 10.78
C LEU A 45 -3.97 3.26 11.14
N GLY A 46 -3.06 4.18 10.85
CA GLY A 46 -1.67 4.10 11.28
C GLY A 46 -1.36 5.18 12.32
N GLU A 47 -0.84 4.76 13.46
CA GLU A 47 -0.53 5.59 14.63
C GLU A 47 0.88 5.28 15.16
N PRO A 48 1.45 6.14 16.04
CA PRO A 48 2.82 5.96 16.50
C PRO A 48 3.05 4.60 17.16
N GLY A 49 4.07 3.88 16.70
CA GLY A 49 4.35 2.51 17.11
C GLY A 49 3.95 1.45 16.09
N ASP A 50 3.13 1.79 15.10
CA ASP A 50 2.71 0.84 14.06
C ASP A 50 3.80 0.62 13.01
N LEU A 51 4.05 -0.65 12.71
CA LEU A 51 4.83 -1.09 11.54
C LEU A 51 3.88 -1.62 10.47
N LEU A 52 3.75 -0.87 9.39
CA LEU A 52 2.96 -1.24 8.22
C LEU A 52 3.87 -1.75 7.11
N ILE A 53 3.53 -2.91 6.56
CA ILE A 53 4.15 -3.48 5.36
C ILE A 53 3.06 -3.58 4.31
N ILE A 54 3.09 -2.68 3.32
CA ILE A 54 2.18 -2.70 2.18
C ILE A 54 2.87 -3.46 1.03
N PRO A 55 2.38 -4.65 0.64
CA PRO A 55 3.08 -5.50 -0.32
C PRO A 55 3.21 -4.87 -1.72
N ALA A 56 4.28 -5.19 -2.43
CA ALA A 56 4.44 -4.82 -3.84
C ALA A 56 3.22 -5.27 -4.68
N GLY A 57 2.75 -4.39 -5.57
CA GLY A 57 1.65 -4.68 -6.50
C GLY A 57 0.21 -4.57 -5.94
N ILE A 58 0.03 -4.22 -4.66
CA ILE A 58 -1.30 -3.87 -4.12
C ILE A 58 -1.65 -2.41 -4.41
N PHE A 59 -2.86 -2.17 -4.88
CA PHE A 59 -3.38 -0.81 -4.97
C PHE A 59 -3.68 -0.26 -3.58
N HIS A 60 -3.13 0.92 -3.32
CA HIS A 60 -3.28 1.62 -2.07
C HIS A 60 -3.24 3.13 -2.27
N ARG A 61 -3.56 3.85 -1.20
CA ARG A 61 -3.40 5.30 -1.09
C ARG A 61 -3.25 5.69 0.37
N PHE A 62 -2.74 6.88 0.60
CA PHE A 62 -2.55 7.44 1.94
C PHE A 62 -3.18 8.83 2.06
N THR A 63 -3.72 9.14 3.24
CA THR A 63 -4.15 10.49 3.61
C THR A 63 -3.90 10.74 5.11
N GLY A 64 -3.68 11.99 5.49
CA GLY A 64 -3.39 12.40 6.86
C GLY A 64 -1.97 12.93 7.04
N TYR A 65 -1.53 13.00 8.29
CA TYR A 65 -0.22 13.54 8.65
C TYR A 65 0.50 12.54 9.56
N ILE A 66 1.59 11.97 9.05
CA ILE A 66 2.47 11.12 9.84
C ILE A 66 3.92 11.56 9.67
N LYS A 67 4.70 11.36 10.72
CA LYS A 67 6.15 11.22 10.62
C LYS A 67 6.43 9.71 10.64
N ALA A 68 7.12 9.21 9.62
CA ALA A 68 7.40 7.79 9.51
C ALA A 68 8.83 7.51 9.05
N ILE A 69 9.42 6.46 9.60
CA ILE A 69 10.64 5.84 9.07
C ILE A 69 10.23 4.98 7.87
N ARG A 70 10.94 5.15 6.76
CA ARG A 70 10.70 4.38 5.53
C ARG A 70 11.82 3.35 5.38
N MET A 71 11.45 2.08 5.15
CA MET A 71 12.41 0.99 4.98
C MET A 71 12.26 0.39 3.57
N PHE A 72 13.37 -0.02 2.97
CA PHE A 72 13.43 -0.58 1.62
C PHE A 72 14.36 -1.79 1.58
N LYS A 73 14.05 -2.72 0.68
CA LYS A 73 14.96 -3.83 0.37
C LYS A 73 16.00 -3.36 -0.64
N GLY A 74 17.07 -2.75 -0.16
CA GLY A 74 18.16 -2.21 -0.99
C GLY A 74 17.96 -0.74 -1.33
N ASN A 75 18.37 -0.34 -2.54
CA ASN A 75 18.33 1.06 -2.96
C ASN A 75 16.88 1.50 -3.25
N PRO A 76 16.39 2.58 -2.63
CA PRO A 76 14.99 2.96 -2.73
C PRO A 76 14.62 3.42 -4.14
N LYS A 77 13.58 2.80 -4.70
CA LYS A 77 12.92 3.27 -5.92
C LYS A 77 11.57 3.88 -5.57
N TRP A 78 11.47 5.19 -5.71
CA TRP A 78 10.25 5.96 -5.43
C TRP A 78 9.28 5.97 -6.61
N ILE A 79 9.00 4.79 -7.17
CA ILE A 79 8.17 4.66 -8.37
C ILE A 79 6.76 4.28 -7.94
N ALA A 80 5.80 5.16 -8.21
CA ALA A 80 4.37 4.92 -8.06
C ALA A 80 3.75 4.69 -9.44
N HIS A 81 2.99 3.60 -9.57
CA HIS A 81 2.22 3.28 -10.77
C HIS A 81 0.75 3.57 -10.48
N ASN A 82 0.24 4.67 -11.05
CA ASN A 82 -1.14 5.12 -10.82
C ASN A 82 -2.14 4.21 -11.51
N ARG A 83 -3.19 3.80 -10.80
CA ARG A 83 -4.22 2.89 -11.33
C ARG A 83 -4.94 3.43 -12.58
N LYS A 84 -5.00 4.75 -12.73
CA LYS A 84 -5.61 5.41 -13.90
C LYS A 84 -4.93 5.04 -15.22
N ASP A 85 -3.67 4.62 -15.17
CA ASP A 85 -2.97 4.10 -16.34
C ASP A 85 -3.34 2.62 -16.56
N PRO A 86 -4.03 2.27 -17.67
CA PRO A 86 -4.47 0.90 -17.95
C PRO A 86 -3.34 -0.12 -18.04
N GLU A 87 -2.11 0.31 -18.33
CA GLU A 87 -0.95 -0.59 -18.41
C GLU A 87 -0.53 -1.11 -17.03
N THR A 88 -0.89 -0.40 -15.95
CA THR A 88 -0.51 -0.79 -14.60
C THR A 88 -1.11 -2.13 -14.17
N GLU A 89 -2.35 -2.44 -14.60
CA GLU A 89 -2.99 -3.74 -14.35
C GLU A 89 -2.30 -4.89 -15.12
N ARG A 90 -1.57 -4.58 -16.19
CA ARG A 90 -0.86 -5.57 -17.04
C ARG A 90 0.57 -5.85 -16.56
N MET A 91 1.08 -5.08 -15.61
CA MET A 91 2.45 -5.24 -15.12
C MET A 91 2.65 -6.58 -14.40
N GLU A 92 3.80 -7.20 -14.60
CA GLU A 92 4.11 -8.53 -14.01
C GLU A 92 4.06 -8.53 -12.48
N ILE A 93 4.48 -7.44 -11.83
CA ILE A 93 4.40 -7.34 -10.37
C ILE A 93 2.95 -7.36 -9.86
N ARG A 94 2.03 -6.73 -10.60
CA ARG A 94 0.60 -6.70 -10.29
C ARG A 94 -0.03 -8.09 -10.47
N LYS A 95 0.27 -8.77 -11.58
CA LYS A 95 -0.15 -10.16 -11.81
C LYS A 95 0.35 -11.08 -10.71
N LYS A 96 1.63 -10.97 -10.34
CA LYS A 96 2.23 -11.76 -9.26
C LYS A 96 1.52 -11.53 -7.93
N TYR A 97 1.25 -10.28 -7.55
CA TYR A 97 0.48 -9.97 -6.35
C TYR A 97 -0.90 -10.65 -6.36
N LEU A 98 -1.64 -10.55 -7.46
CA LEU A 98 -2.96 -11.17 -7.60
C LEU A 98 -2.90 -12.70 -7.51
N THR A 99 -1.90 -13.33 -8.14
CA THR A 99 -1.68 -14.77 -8.04
C THR A 99 -1.41 -15.21 -6.60
N GLU A 100 -0.62 -14.46 -5.84
CA GLU A 100 -0.31 -14.78 -4.45
C GLU A 100 -1.50 -14.58 -3.53
N ILE A 101 -2.19 -13.44 -3.60
CA ILE A 101 -3.30 -13.14 -2.68
C ILE A 101 -4.50 -14.08 -2.90
N ASN A 102 -4.73 -14.51 -4.15
CA ASN A 102 -5.82 -15.44 -4.49
C ASN A 102 -5.65 -16.83 -3.87
N LYS A 103 -4.45 -17.21 -3.41
CA LYS A 103 -4.25 -18.45 -2.66
C LYS A 103 -4.97 -18.40 -1.30
N TYR A 104 -5.01 -17.22 -0.69
CA TYR A 104 -5.58 -17.01 0.65
C TYR A 104 -7.08 -16.71 0.64
N THR A 105 -7.62 -16.22 -0.49
CA THR A 105 -9.08 -16.01 -0.63
C THR A 105 -9.83 -17.25 -1.08
N ASN A 106 -9.16 -18.20 -1.74
CA ASN A 106 -9.75 -19.47 -2.19
C ASN A 106 -9.47 -20.65 -1.25
N GLN A 107 -8.72 -20.45 -0.16
CA GLN A 107 -8.66 -21.39 0.96
C GLN A 107 -9.67 -20.96 2.02
N GLU A 108 -10.54 -21.87 2.44
CA GLU A 108 -11.15 -21.79 3.78
C GLU A 108 -10.00 -21.75 4.78
N VAL A 109 -9.57 -20.55 5.18
CA VAL A 109 -8.58 -20.39 6.23
C VAL A 109 -9.27 -20.74 7.54
N LEU A 110 -9.19 -22.02 7.90
CA LEU A 110 -9.47 -22.52 9.23
C LEU A 110 -8.67 -21.68 10.22
N THR A 111 -9.37 -20.86 10.99
CA THR A 111 -8.82 -20.17 12.16
C THR A 111 -8.33 -21.21 13.15
N THR A 112 -7.02 -21.34 13.28
CA THR A 112 -6.39 -21.88 14.49
C THR A 112 -5.34 -20.88 14.93
N ILE A 113 -5.75 -19.98 15.82
CA ILE A 113 -4.85 -19.17 16.62
C ILE A 113 -4.69 -19.95 17.92
N TYR A 114 -3.45 -20.36 18.23
CA TYR A 114 -3.03 -20.81 19.55
C TYR A 114 -2.76 -19.61 20.46
#